data_AF-A0A413BBG5-F1
#
_entry.id   AF-A0A413BBG5-F1
#
_cell.length_a   1.000
_cell.length_b   1.000
_cell.length_c   1.000
_cell.angle_alpha   90.00
_cell.angle_beta   90.00
_cell.angle_gamma   90.00
#
_symmetry.space_group_name_H-M   'P 1'
#
loop_
_entity.id
_entity.type
_entity.pdbx_description
1 polymer ?
#
loop_
_entity_poly.entity_id
_entity_poly.type
_entity_poly.pdbx_seq_one_letter_code
_entity_poly.pdbx_strand_id
1 'polypeptide(L)'
;MYFFSPFLLILVHSLLVSCSRTGTPGFTIAREDSLRYEGKTVELFRMTNRNGMTVKVTNYGASLTFVSAPDKEGVFAPVVLGLDSLRYYLGRQPKLGATVGRYANRIRNAELVLNDRVYYLDKNNKGHSIHGGVRGFHTRVFNTDTSYVVKDTAVIRFSYLSPDAEGGFPGNLNISLAYKLTHDNEVILDYRASTDKPTVVNLTNHSYFNLTGCKESVLNHYCMIDGDSITPVDAAGIPTGELMAVAGTEYDFRTLQALGGRIGELKKGYDTNYKLNKQPGTLALAAKIVEPESGRVLKAYTTEPGMQFYTPAANLDYLKGHGKQSYGRYYGFCLEMQHFPDSPHNPHFPTTVLLPGETYRQTTVYRFETLSETE
;
A
#
# COMPACT_ATOMS: atom_id res chain seq x y z
N MET A 1 -85.97 0.04 -15.52
CA MET A 1 -85.30 -0.14 -16.83
C MET A 1 -84.74 1.20 -17.25
N TYR A 2 -83.49 1.50 -16.91
CA TYR A 2 -82.60 2.49 -17.53
C TYR A 2 -81.20 2.29 -16.93
N PHE A 3 -80.26 1.90 -17.78
CA PHE A 3 -78.81 2.00 -17.58
C PHE A 3 -78.41 3.49 -17.62
N PHE A 4 -77.37 3.91 -16.90
CA PHE A 4 -76.18 4.59 -17.47
C PHE A 4 -75.09 4.87 -16.41
N SER A 5 -73.90 4.34 -16.72
CA SER A 5 -72.49 4.63 -16.37
C SER A 5 -72.10 5.54 -15.18
N PRO A 6 -70.95 5.21 -14.53
CA PRO A 6 -69.94 6.24 -14.30
C PRO A 6 -68.52 5.86 -14.78
N PHE A 7 -67.84 6.94 -15.17
CA PHE A 7 -66.43 7.19 -15.52
C PHE A 7 -65.37 6.23 -14.96
N LEU A 8 -64.48 5.77 -15.86
CA LEU A 8 -63.22 5.11 -15.55
C LEU A 8 -62.07 6.13 -15.64
N LEU A 9 -61.42 6.44 -14.51
CA LEU A 9 -60.17 7.20 -14.46
C LEU A 9 -59.00 6.29 -14.87
N ILE A 10 -58.27 6.66 -15.92
CA ILE A 10 -57.01 6.01 -16.31
C ILE A 10 -55.85 6.73 -15.62
N LEU A 11 -55.21 6.05 -14.67
CA LEU A 11 -53.97 6.50 -14.02
C LEU A 11 -52.77 5.96 -14.81
N VAL A 12 -52.03 6.83 -15.49
CA VAL A 12 -50.78 6.48 -16.19
C VAL A 12 -49.64 6.49 -15.17
N HIS A 13 -49.17 5.31 -14.74
CA HIS A 13 -47.92 5.17 -14.02
C HIS A 13 -46.75 5.12 -15.01
N SER A 14 -45.96 6.18 -15.06
CA SER A 14 -44.67 6.22 -15.75
C SER A 14 -43.64 5.36 -14.99
N LEU A 15 -43.39 4.15 -15.48
CA LEU A 15 -42.27 3.30 -15.09
C LEU A 15 -40.96 3.91 -15.63
N LEU A 16 -40.19 4.54 -14.74
CA LEU A 16 -38.78 4.84 -14.99
C LEU A 16 -37.99 3.53 -14.90
N VAL A 17 -37.71 2.94 -16.06
CA VAL A 17 -36.76 1.85 -16.23
C VAL A 17 -35.36 2.42 -15.96
N SER A 18 -34.82 2.13 -14.77
CA SER A 18 -33.42 2.38 -14.45
C SER A 18 -32.56 1.40 -15.27
N CYS A 19 -31.64 1.94 -16.08
CA CYS A 19 -30.65 1.18 -16.82
C CYS A 19 -29.86 0.26 -15.87
N SER A 20 -29.99 -1.05 -16.09
CA SER A 20 -29.13 -2.06 -15.50
C SER A 20 -27.68 -1.81 -15.89
N ARG A 21 -26.80 -1.68 -14.89
CA ARG A 21 -25.35 -1.68 -15.08
C ARG A 21 -24.97 -3.04 -15.68
N THR A 22 -24.44 -3.01 -16.90
CA THR A 22 -23.72 -4.14 -17.51
C THR A 22 -22.40 -4.32 -16.77
N GLY A 23 -22.44 -4.97 -15.60
CA GLY A 23 -21.24 -5.50 -14.96
C GLY A 23 -20.80 -6.75 -15.72
N THR A 24 -19.53 -6.82 -16.12
CA THR A 24 -18.91 -8.08 -16.54
C THR A 24 -19.16 -9.12 -15.45
N PRO A 25 -19.58 -10.36 -15.77
CA PRO A 25 -19.80 -11.38 -14.76
C PRO A 25 -18.51 -11.58 -13.96
N GLY A 26 -18.52 -11.23 -12.67
CA GLY A 26 -17.41 -11.51 -11.76
C GLY A 26 -16.78 -10.32 -11.03
N PHE A 27 -16.96 -9.07 -11.47
CA PHE A 27 -16.47 -7.91 -10.70
C PHE A 27 -17.58 -6.97 -10.28
N THR A 28 -17.49 -6.44 -9.07
CA THR A 28 -18.29 -5.29 -8.63
C THR A 28 -17.37 -4.17 -8.16
N ILE A 29 -17.75 -2.93 -8.48
CA ILE A 29 -17.12 -1.72 -7.96
C ILE A 29 -18.22 -0.83 -7.37
N ALA A 30 -18.08 -0.45 -6.11
CA ALA A 30 -19.05 0.36 -5.40
C ALA A 30 -18.37 1.44 -4.56
N ARG A 31 -19.03 2.60 -4.43
CA ARG A 31 -18.72 3.60 -3.40
C ARG A 31 -19.46 3.20 -2.13
N GLU A 32 -18.75 3.00 -1.03
CA GLU A 32 -19.32 2.55 0.24
C GLU A 32 -19.60 3.68 1.23
N ASP A 33 -18.72 4.68 1.27
CA ASP A 33 -18.80 5.78 2.23
C ASP A 33 -18.22 7.05 1.62
N SER A 34 -18.64 8.21 2.14
CA SER A 34 -18.06 9.50 1.77
C SER A 34 -18.24 10.54 2.87
N LEU A 35 -17.28 11.46 2.97
CA LEU A 35 -17.34 12.61 3.87
C LEU A 35 -16.65 13.84 3.25
N ARG A 36 -16.79 15.00 3.89
CA ARG A 36 -16.09 16.23 3.52
C ARG A 36 -14.91 16.48 4.44
N TYR A 37 -13.76 16.81 3.86
CA TYR A 37 -12.53 17.15 4.58
C TYR A 37 -11.75 18.22 3.80
N GLU A 38 -11.38 19.32 4.45
CA GLU A 38 -10.66 20.45 3.84
C GLU A 38 -11.21 20.89 2.46
N GLY A 39 -12.53 20.98 2.32
CA GLY A 39 -13.19 21.38 1.06
C GLY A 39 -13.17 20.33 -0.05
N LYS A 40 -12.66 19.13 0.20
CA LYS A 40 -12.64 17.99 -0.72
C LYS A 40 -13.56 16.86 -0.26
N THR A 41 -14.04 16.05 -1.19
CA THR A 41 -14.78 14.82 -0.86
C THR A 41 -13.77 13.69 -0.67
N VAL A 42 -13.85 13.04 0.47
CA VAL A 42 -13.14 11.79 0.75
C VAL A 42 -14.13 10.65 0.58
N GLU A 43 -13.73 9.61 -0.15
CA GLU A 43 -14.59 8.49 -0.55
C GLU A 43 -13.90 7.17 -0.25
N LEU A 44 -14.70 6.18 0.12
CA LEU A 44 -14.28 4.78 0.27
C LEU A 44 -14.91 3.97 -0.86
N PHE A 45 -14.08 3.20 -1.56
CA PHE A 45 -14.48 2.35 -2.66
C PHE A 45 -14.24 0.89 -2.30
N ARG A 46 -15.12 0.01 -2.78
CA ARG A 46 -14.98 -1.44 -2.73
C ARG A 46 -14.86 -2.00 -4.14
N MET A 47 -13.90 -2.90 -4.33
CA MET A 47 -13.87 -3.85 -5.44
C MET A 47 -14.08 -5.27 -4.91
N THR A 48 -14.86 -6.08 -5.60
CA THR A 48 -15.01 -7.52 -5.30
C THR A 48 -14.83 -8.33 -6.58
N ASN A 49 -14.09 -9.45 -6.50
CA ASN A 49 -13.89 -10.38 -7.62
C ASN A 49 -14.82 -11.61 -7.53
N ARG A 50 -14.78 -12.48 -8.54
CA ARG A 50 -15.66 -13.65 -8.65
C ARG A 50 -15.45 -14.69 -7.54
N ASN A 51 -14.29 -14.68 -6.90
CA ASN A 51 -13.94 -15.60 -5.81
C ASN A 51 -14.47 -15.09 -4.46
N GLY A 52 -15.01 -13.87 -4.39
CA GLY A 52 -15.44 -13.25 -3.14
C GLY A 52 -14.36 -12.39 -2.45
N MET A 53 -13.17 -12.28 -3.04
CA MET A 53 -12.12 -11.39 -2.53
C MET A 53 -12.59 -9.94 -2.60
N THR A 54 -12.47 -9.23 -1.47
CA THR A 54 -12.84 -7.83 -1.34
C THR A 54 -11.61 -6.99 -1.12
N VAL A 55 -11.48 -5.91 -1.87
CA VAL A 55 -10.49 -4.85 -1.67
C VAL A 55 -11.23 -3.54 -1.42
N LYS A 56 -10.81 -2.77 -0.41
CA LYS A 56 -11.29 -1.40 -0.22
C LYS A 56 -10.16 -0.41 -0.25
N VAL A 57 -10.39 0.70 -0.92
CA VAL A 57 -9.44 1.80 -1.07
C VAL A 57 -10.13 3.13 -0.84
N THR A 58 -9.43 4.10 -0.25
CA THR A 58 -9.93 5.48 -0.11
C THR A 58 -9.03 6.46 -0.84
N ASN A 59 -9.58 7.55 -1.34
CA ASN A 59 -8.78 8.62 -1.94
C ASN A 59 -8.03 9.47 -0.90
N TYR A 60 -8.27 9.32 0.40
CA TYR A 60 -7.39 9.91 1.42
C TYR A 60 -6.10 9.09 1.53
N GLY A 61 -4.97 9.70 1.19
CA GLY A 61 -3.67 9.05 1.06
C GLY A 61 -3.61 7.99 -0.05
N ALA A 62 -4.64 7.91 -0.91
CA ALA A 62 -4.85 6.79 -1.82
C ALA A 62 -4.61 5.44 -1.11
N SER A 63 -5.28 5.24 0.03
CA SER A 63 -4.93 4.19 0.99
C SER A 63 -5.66 2.87 0.73
N LEU A 64 -4.97 1.74 0.88
CA LEU A 64 -5.50 0.38 0.90
C LEU A 64 -6.04 0.05 2.29
N THR A 65 -7.36 0.19 2.46
CA THR A 65 -7.98 0.16 3.78
C THR A 65 -8.48 -1.21 4.21
N PHE A 66 -8.61 -2.15 3.28
CA PHE A 66 -9.09 -3.51 3.55
C PHE A 66 -8.74 -4.43 2.39
N VAL A 67 -8.34 -5.66 2.70
CA VAL A 67 -8.19 -6.77 1.78
C VAL A 67 -8.69 -8.01 2.50
N SER A 68 -9.59 -8.78 1.90
CA SER A 68 -9.90 -10.13 2.37
C SER A 68 -9.13 -11.18 1.58
N ALA A 69 -8.77 -12.30 2.21
CA ALA A 69 -8.20 -13.46 1.53
C ALA A 69 -8.78 -14.76 2.13
N PRO A 70 -8.98 -15.80 1.29
CA PRO A 70 -9.50 -17.08 1.75
C PRO A 70 -8.43 -17.84 2.53
N ASP A 71 -8.82 -18.57 3.59
CA ASP A 71 -7.99 -19.65 4.14
C ASP A 71 -8.22 -20.96 3.39
N LYS A 72 -7.52 -22.02 3.83
CA LYS A 72 -7.62 -23.37 3.24
C LYS A 72 -9.02 -23.98 3.28
N GLU A 73 -9.91 -23.47 4.13
CA GLU A 73 -11.33 -23.88 4.21
C GLU A 73 -12.25 -22.97 3.36
N GLY A 74 -11.68 -22.01 2.62
CA GLY A 74 -12.41 -21.06 1.80
C GLY A 74 -13.01 -19.87 2.57
N VAL A 75 -12.68 -19.70 3.86
CA VAL A 75 -13.21 -18.61 4.69
C VAL A 75 -12.37 -17.34 4.50
N PHE A 76 -13.04 -16.27 4.07
CA PHE A 76 -12.40 -14.97 3.86
C PHE A 76 -12.29 -14.17 5.17
N ALA A 77 -11.10 -13.65 5.44
CA ALA A 77 -10.83 -12.77 6.59
C ALA A 77 -9.98 -11.55 6.17
N PRO A 78 -10.03 -10.42 6.90
CA PRO A 78 -9.15 -9.28 6.63
C PRO A 78 -7.69 -9.65 6.82
N VAL A 79 -6.84 -9.32 5.86
CA VAL A 79 -5.39 -9.62 5.90
C VAL A 79 -4.50 -8.38 5.91
N VAL A 80 -5.10 -7.20 6.05
CA VAL A 80 -4.41 -5.93 6.32
C VAL A 80 -5.02 -5.25 7.53
N LEU A 81 -4.19 -4.58 8.33
CA LEU A 81 -4.65 -3.69 9.39
C LEU A 81 -5.32 -2.47 8.76
N GLY A 82 -6.43 -2.06 9.36
CA GLY A 82 -7.22 -0.92 8.90
C GLY A 82 -8.23 -0.53 9.95
N LEU A 83 -9.05 0.48 9.65
CA LEU A 83 -10.00 1.08 10.59
C LEU A 83 -11.43 0.89 10.08
N ASP A 84 -12.39 0.75 11.00
CA ASP A 84 -13.80 0.50 10.68
C ASP A 84 -14.53 1.71 10.06
N SER A 85 -13.97 2.91 10.14
CA SER A 85 -14.58 4.12 9.60
C SER A 85 -13.58 4.97 8.84
N LEU A 86 -14.04 5.50 7.71
CA LEU A 86 -13.31 6.48 6.90
C LEU A 86 -12.86 7.70 7.72
N ARG A 87 -13.68 8.12 8.70
CA ARG A 87 -13.36 9.24 9.59
C ARG A 87 -12.08 9.00 10.39
N TYR A 88 -11.79 7.76 10.79
CA TYR A 88 -10.62 7.46 11.61
C TYR A 88 -9.31 7.58 10.81
N TYR A 89 -9.35 7.42 9.49
CA TYR A 89 -8.16 7.62 8.65
C TYR A 89 -7.69 9.08 8.62
N LEU A 90 -8.58 10.04 8.87
CA LEU A 90 -8.23 11.47 9.00
C LEU A 90 -7.53 11.80 10.32
N GLY A 91 -7.57 10.88 11.30
CA GLY A 91 -6.99 11.05 12.62
C GLY A 91 -5.55 10.55 12.71
N ARG A 92 -5.07 10.41 13.96
CA ARG A 92 -3.73 9.87 14.25
C ARG A 92 -3.71 8.36 13.99
N GLN A 93 -2.91 7.94 13.03
CA GLN A 93 -2.69 6.53 12.68
C GLN A 93 -1.33 6.37 11.96
N PRO A 94 -0.69 5.19 11.97
CA PRO A 94 0.68 5.00 11.48
C PRO A 94 0.76 4.78 9.96
N LYS A 95 0.06 5.57 9.15
CA LYS A 95 -0.04 5.47 7.69
C LYS A 95 -0.61 4.14 7.16
N LEU A 96 -1.53 3.50 7.90
CA LEU A 96 -2.18 2.24 7.56
C LEU A 96 -2.63 2.22 6.08
N GLY A 97 -1.92 1.45 5.26
CA GLY A 97 -2.21 1.24 3.85
C GLY A 97 -2.04 2.47 2.96
N ALA A 98 -1.50 3.58 3.47
CA ALA A 98 -1.41 4.82 2.71
C ALA A 98 -0.31 4.78 1.67
N THR A 99 -0.51 5.52 0.58
CA THR A 99 0.57 5.85 -0.37
C THR A 99 1.52 6.84 0.29
N VAL A 100 2.80 6.50 0.25
CA VAL A 100 3.87 7.31 0.82
C VAL A 100 4.67 7.97 -0.32
N GLY A 101 4.96 9.26 -0.15
CA GLY A 101 5.76 10.06 -1.06
C GLY A 101 5.78 11.54 -0.63
N ARG A 102 6.53 12.43 -1.29
CA ARG A 102 7.26 12.23 -2.56
C ARG A 102 8.41 11.22 -2.51
N TYR A 103 9.02 11.07 -1.33
CA TYR A 103 10.09 10.12 -1.08
C TYR A 103 9.76 9.24 0.13
N ALA A 104 9.65 7.93 -0.09
CA ALA A 104 9.48 6.91 0.93
C ALA A 104 10.78 6.69 1.73
N ASN A 105 10.61 6.36 3.01
CA ASN A 105 11.70 6.27 3.98
C ASN A 105 12.45 7.59 4.19
N ARG A 106 13.69 7.54 4.67
CA ARG A 106 14.43 8.69 5.19
C ARG A 106 15.36 9.32 4.15
N ILE A 107 15.55 10.63 4.28
CA ILE A 107 16.60 11.43 3.64
C ILE A 107 17.41 12.11 4.74
N ARG A 108 18.72 11.85 4.76
CA ARG A 108 19.67 12.40 5.74
C ARG A 108 19.61 13.92 5.75
N ASN A 109 19.70 14.49 6.95
CA ASN A 109 19.64 15.93 7.25
C ASN A 109 18.44 16.72 6.72
N ALA A 110 17.45 16.03 6.11
CA ALA A 110 16.40 16.67 5.32
C ALA A 110 17.00 17.58 4.23
N GLU A 111 18.06 17.14 3.57
CA GLU A 111 18.77 17.89 2.54
C GLU A 111 18.84 17.06 1.27
N LEU A 112 18.76 17.73 0.12
CA LEU A 112 18.86 17.11 -1.19
C LEU A 112 19.74 17.99 -2.07
N VAL A 113 20.72 17.41 -2.74
CA VAL A 113 21.55 18.11 -3.73
C VAL A 113 21.12 17.65 -5.12
N LEU A 114 20.66 18.58 -5.95
CA LEU A 114 20.34 18.34 -7.36
C LEU A 114 20.95 19.46 -8.20
N ASN A 115 21.75 19.10 -9.21
CA ASN A 115 22.46 20.05 -10.09
C ASN A 115 23.18 21.16 -9.31
N ASP A 116 24.01 20.77 -8.34
CA ASP A 116 24.79 21.65 -7.45
C ASP A 116 23.95 22.62 -6.59
N ARG A 117 22.63 22.46 -6.55
CA ARG A 117 21.74 23.22 -5.69
C ARG A 117 21.25 22.38 -4.51
N VAL A 118 21.35 22.96 -3.32
CA VAL A 118 20.82 22.38 -2.08
C VAL A 118 19.34 22.76 -1.93
N TYR A 119 18.52 21.75 -1.64
CA TYR A 119 17.11 21.87 -1.29
C TYR A 119 16.92 21.37 0.14
N TYR A 120 16.24 22.16 0.96
CA TYR A 120 15.91 21.80 2.33
C TYR A 120 14.48 21.24 2.39
N LEU A 121 14.37 20.04 2.92
CA LEU A 121 13.13 19.30 3.10
C LEU A 121 12.57 19.52 4.52
N ASP A 122 11.31 19.17 4.69
CA ASP A 122 10.69 19.14 6.02
C ASP A 122 11.45 18.19 6.97
N LYS A 123 11.92 18.71 8.10
CA LYS A 123 12.51 17.94 9.21
C LYS A 123 11.42 17.42 10.13
N ASN A 124 11.00 16.18 9.93
CA ASN A 124 9.92 15.54 10.70
C ASN A 124 10.38 14.30 11.49
N ASN A 125 11.65 13.90 11.40
CA ASN A 125 12.18 12.78 12.18
C ASN A 125 13.65 12.98 12.56
N LYS A 126 13.92 13.30 13.83
CA LYS A 126 15.29 13.40 14.38
C LYS A 126 16.27 14.27 13.57
N GLY A 127 15.79 15.37 12.97
CA GLY A 127 16.61 16.24 12.12
C GLY A 127 16.73 15.78 10.65
N HIS A 128 16.09 14.67 10.31
CA HIS A 128 15.98 14.12 8.95
C HIS A 128 14.56 14.29 8.41
N SER A 129 14.39 14.05 7.11
CA SER A 129 13.07 13.94 6.49
C SER A 129 12.70 12.47 6.37
N ILE A 130 11.45 12.12 6.66
CA ILE A 130 10.90 10.78 6.45
C ILE A 130 9.54 10.86 5.75
N HIS A 131 9.30 9.95 4.80
CA HIS A 131 8.00 9.73 4.17
C HIS A 131 7.37 11.00 3.57
N GLY A 132 8.20 11.82 2.92
CA GLY A 132 7.80 13.04 2.23
C GLY A 132 7.48 14.24 3.12
N GLY A 133 7.88 14.23 4.40
CA GLY A 133 7.79 15.40 5.27
C GLY A 133 6.54 15.45 6.16
N VAL A 134 6.23 16.64 6.68
CA VAL A 134 5.15 16.83 7.69
C VAL A 134 3.78 16.52 7.10
N ARG A 135 3.56 16.91 5.84
CA ARG A 135 2.31 16.68 5.09
C ARG A 135 2.55 15.86 3.82
N GLY A 136 3.25 14.73 3.97
CA GLY A 136 3.48 13.78 2.88
C GLY A 136 2.18 13.21 2.29
N PHE A 137 2.30 12.44 1.20
CA PHE A 137 1.14 12.01 0.39
C PHE A 137 0.08 11.24 1.17
N HIS A 138 0.46 10.53 2.23
CA HIS A 138 -0.43 9.81 3.14
C HIS A 138 -1.50 10.70 3.82
N THR A 139 -1.35 12.03 3.79
CA THR A 139 -2.31 13.01 4.35
C THR A 139 -3.11 13.76 3.29
N ARG A 140 -2.92 13.44 2.01
CA ARG A 140 -3.52 14.18 0.89
C ARG A 140 -4.79 13.52 0.41
N VAL A 141 -5.79 14.32 0.05
CA VAL A 141 -6.96 13.82 -0.69
C VAL A 141 -6.60 13.81 -2.18
N PHE A 142 -6.45 12.61 -2.72
CA PHE A 142 -6.24 12.36 -4.14
C PHE A 142 -7.55 12.56 -4.90
N ASN A 143 -7.43 12.98 -6.15
CA ASN A 143 -8.56 13.02 -7.08
C ASN A 143 -8.90 11.58 -7.52
N THR A 144 -10.18 11.29 -7.66
CA THR A 144 -10.68 10.02 -8.20
C THR A 144 -12.06 10.21 -8.82
N ASP A 145 -12.15 9.93 -10.10
CA ASP A 145 -13.38 9.89 -10.90
C ASP A 145 -13.40 8.65 -11.81
N THR A 146 -12.34 7.85 -11.74
CA THR A 146 -12.02 6.80 -12.70
C THR A 146 -12.06 5.45 -12.00
N SER A 147 -13.12 4.70 -12.27
CA SER A 147 -13.23 3.29 -11.89
C SER A 147 -13.93 2.51 -12.99
N TYR A 148 -13.36 1.36 -13.37
CA TYR A 148 -13.87 0.56 -14.49
C TYR A 148 -13.38 -0.89 -14.40
N VAL A 149 -13.98 -1.75 -15.21
CA VAL A 149 -13.49 -3.11 -15.44
C VAL A 149 -12.92 -3.16 -16.84
N VAL A 150 -11.71 -3.72 -17.00
CA VAL A 150 -11.07 -3.97 -18.29
C VAL A 150 -10.59 -5.42 -18.32
N LYS A 151 -11.11 -6.20 -19.28
CA LYS A 151 -10.87 -7.65 -19.34
C LYS A 151 -11.19 -8.29 -17.96
N ASP A 152 -10.26 -9.05 -17.41
CA ASP A 152 -10.38 -9.74 -16.13
C ASP A 152 -9.80 -8.92 -14.95
N THR A 153 -10.01 -7.61 -14.95
CA THR A 153 -9.44 -6.72 -13.94
C THR A 153 -10.35 -5.55 -13.61
N ALA A 154 -10.72 -5.40 -12.33
CA ALA A 154 -11.33 -4.18 -11.79
C ALA A 154 -10.24 -3.15 -11.44
N VAL A 155 -10.47 -1.89 -11.77
CA VAL A 155 -9.48 -0.81 -11.60
C VAL A 155 -10.12 0.42 -10.95
N ILE A 156 -9.43 1.01 -9.98
CA ILE A 156 -9.70 2.35 -9.45
C ILE A 156 -8.41 3.17 -9.56
N ARG A 157 -8.51 4.37 -10.13
CA ARG A 157 -7.36 5.25 -10.33
C ARG A 157 -7.46 6.52 -9.48
N PHE A 158 -6.35 6.83 -8.84
CA PHE A 158 -6.13 8.04 -8.07
C PHE A 158 -5.09 8.91 -8.74
N SER A 159 -5.23 10.23 -8.62
CA SER A 159 -4.23 11.19 -9.07
C SER A 159 -4.00 12.30 -8.05
N TYR A 160 -2.78 12.83 -8.04
CA TYR A 160 -2.41 13.95 -7.19
C TYR A 160 -1.35 14.80 -7.89
N LEU A 161 -1.53 16.12 -7.85
CA LEU A 161 -0.51 17.09 -8.22
C LEU A 161 0.17 17.54 -6.93
N SER A 162 1.42 17.12 -6.75
CA SER A 162 2.31 17.66 -5.71
C SER A 162 2.96 18.92 -6.27
N PRO A 163 2.59 20.13 -5.82
CA PRO A 163 3.16 21.35 -6.37
C PRO A 163 4.65 21.48 -6.05
N ASP A 164 5.35 22.32 -6.81
CA ASP A 164 6.72 22.74 -6.52
C ASP A 164 6.86 23.18 -5.05
N ALA A 165 7.97 22.79 -4.42
CA ALA A 165 8.30 23.00 -3.02
C ALA A 165 7.39 22.32 -1.98
N GLU A 166 6.45 21.45 -2.37
CA GLU A 166 5.71 20.64 -1.38
C GLU A 166 6.68 19.72 -0.61
N GLY A 167 6.72 19.88 0.72
CA GLY A 167 7.68 19.16 1.59
C GLY A 167 9.14 19.59 1.38
N GLY A 168 9.38 20.68 0.64
CA GLY A 168 10.69 21.17 0.24
C GLY A 168 11.24 20.59 -1.07
N PHE A 169 10.51 19.67 -1.72
CA PHE A 169 10.98 19.03 -2.96
C PHE A 169 10.77 19.92 -4.20
N PRO A 170 11.76 20.04 -5.10
CA PRO A 170 11.62 20.84 -6.33
C PRO A 170 10.70 20.20 -7.37
N GLY A 171 10.04 21.02 -8.17
CA GLY A 171 9.23 20.61 -9.32
C GLY A 171 7.80 20.21 -8.95
N ASN A 172 6.89 20.53 -9.85
CA ASN A 172 5.55 19.97 -9.84
C ASN A 172 5.63 18.49 -10.22
N LEU A 173 5.09 17.61 -9.39
CA LEU A 173 5.03 16.17 -9.66
C LEU A 173 3.58 15.74 -9.85
N ASN A 174 3.26 15.28 -11.05
CA ASN A 174 1.97 14.65 -11.35
C ASN A 174 2.08 13.16 -11.04
N ILE A 175 1.22 12.67 -10.14
CA ILE A 175 1.20 11.27 -9.70
C ILE A 175 -0.11 10.62 -10.13
N SER A 176 0.00 9.37 -10.55
CA SER A 176 -1.14 8.49 -10.85
C SER A 176 -0.89 7.13 -10.21
N LEU A 177 -1.81 6.68 -9.37
CA LEU A 177 -1.82 5.34 -8.78
C LEU A 177 -3.09 4.60 -9.23
N ALA A 178 -2.94 3.42 -9.81
CA ALA A 178 -4.06 2.52 -10.05
C ALA A 178 -3.99 1.33 -9.08
N TYR A 179 -5.08 1.12 -8.33
CA TYR A 179 -5.33 -0.15 -7.66
C TYR A 179 -6.11 -1.05 -8.60
N LYS A 180 -5.65 -2.29 -8.74
CA LYS A 180 -6.29 -3.29 -9.59
C LYS A 180 -6.56 -4.55 -8.80
N LEU A 181 -7.71 -5.16 -9.05
CA LEU A 181 -8.09 -6.45 -8.50
C LEU A 181 -8.34 -7.44 -9.64
N THR A 182 -7.67 -8.58 -9.61
CA THR A 182 -7.81 -9.66 -10.61
C THR A 182 -8.64 -10.82 -10.08
N HIS A 183 -8.95 -11.79 -10.95
CA HIS A 183 -9.58 -13.06 -10.55
C HIS A 183 -8.61 -14.07 -9.94
N ASP A 184 -7.31 -13.80 -9.94
CA ASP A 184 -6.28 -14.65 -9.32
C ASP A 184 -5.95 -14.21 -7.88
N ASN A 185 -6.87 -13.45 -7.26
CA ASN A 185 -6.73 -12.85 -5.93
C ASN A 185 -5.49 -11.96 -5.80
N GLU A 186 -5.21 -11.16 -6.83
CA GLU A 186 -4.10 -10.22 -6.83
C GLU A 186 -4.59 -8.79 -6.61
N VAL A 187 -3.90 -8.06 -5.73
CA VAL A 187 -4.00 -6.62 -5.60
C VAL A 187 -2.76 -6.00 -6.23
N ILE A 188 -2.94 -5.31 -7.35
CA ILE A 188 -1.85 -4.68 -8.11
C ILE A 188 -1.89 -3.17 -7.89
N LEU A 189 -0.75 -2.60 -7.54
CA LEU A 189 -0.54 -1.17 -7.37
C LEU A 189 0.41 -0.70 -8.49
N ASP A 190 -0.12 0.09 -9.42
CA ASP A 190 0.64 0.67 -10.52
C ASP A 190 0.81 2.17 -10.33
N TYR A 191 2.06 2.59 -10.17
CA TYR A 191 2.45 3.98 -10.01
C TYR A 191 3.00 4.55 -11.32
N ARG A 192 2.64 5.80 -11.59
CA ARG A 192 3.26 6.62 -12.62
C ARG A 192 3.46 8.03 -12.10
N ALA A 193 4.61 8.63 -12.42
CA ALA A 193 4.81 10.05 -12.15
C ALA A 193 5.63 10.75 -13.24
N SER A 194 5.40 12.04 -13.39
CA SER A 194 6.15 12.93 -14.29
C SER A 194 6.35 14.29 -13.62
N THR A 195 7.46 14.95 -13.93
CA THR A 195 7.87 16.21 -13.32
C THR A 195 8.16 17.29 -14.36
N ASP A 196 8.07 18.56 -13.95
CA ASP A 196 8.49 19.72 -14.76
C ASP A 196 9.88 20.27 -14.39
N LYS A 197 10.48 19.80 -13.28
CA LYS A 197 11.86 20.07 -12.88
C LYS A 197 12.53 18.80 -12.35
N PRO A 198 13.86 18.69 -12.42
CA PRO A 198 14.58 17.61 -11.74
C PRO A 198 14.15 17.49 -10.27
N THR A 199 13.77 16.30 -9.83
CA THR A 199 13.36 15.98 -8.47
C THR A 199 13.81 14.56 -8.12
N VAL A 200 13.62 14.15 -6.87
CA VAL A 200 13.64 12.73 -6.48
C VAL A 200 12.23 12.19 -6.29
N VAL A 201 12.01 10.93 -6.63
CA VAL A 201 10.75 10.20 -6.45
C VAL A 201 11.03 8.79 -5.95
N ASN A 202 10.37 8.41 -4.86
CA ASN A 202 10.36 7.05 -4.34
C ASN A 202 9.00 6.81 -3.70
N LEU A 203 8.11 6.05 -4.35
CA LEU A 203 6.74 5.84 -3.89
C LEU A 203 6.58 4.44 -3.32
N THR A 204 5.75 4.30 -2.30
CA THR A 204 5.40 2.96 -1.78
C THR A 204 4.00 2.95 -1.16
N ASN A 205 3.55 1.78 -0.73
CA ASN A 205 2.34 1.60 0.06
C ASN A 205 2.69 1.05 1.44
N HIS A 206 2.16 1.68 2.49
CA HIS A 206 2.47 1.35 3.88
C HIS A 206 1.41 0.44 4.53
N SER A 207 0.92 -0.55 3.80
CA SER A 207 0.01 -1.59 4.31
C SER A 207 0.71 -2.48 5.32
N TYR A 208 0.07 -2.66 6.47
CA TYR A 208 0.45 -3.64 7.47
C TYR A 208 -0.38 -4.90 7.23
N PHE A 209 0.27 -6.00 6.91
CA PHE A 209 -0.36 -7.29 6.66
C PHE A 209 -0.42 -8.13 7.95
N ASN A 210 -1.46 -8.95 8.05
CA ASN A 210 -1.57 -9.99 9.07
C ASN A 210 -2.50 -11.10 8.57
N LEU A 211 -1.89 -12.22 8.15
CA LEU A 211 -2.62 -13.31 7.49
C LEU A 211 -3.44 -14.21 8.46
N THR A 212 -3.40 -13.98 9.78
CA THR A 212 -4.27 -14.68 10.75
C THR A 212 -5.76 -14.28 10.63
N GLY A 213 -6.07 -13.35 9.73
CA GLY A 213 -7.35 -12.65 9.70
C GLY A 213 -7.36 -11.44 10.63
N CYS A 214 -6.20 -10.82 10.88
CA CYS A 214 -6.00 -9.78 11.90
C CYS A 214 -6.54 -10.20 13.28
N LYS A 215 -6.28 -11.44 13.72
CA LYS A 215 -6.75 -11.95 15.01
C LYS A 215 -5.65 -11.92 16.06
N GLU A 216 -4.43 -12.27 15.67
CA GLU A 216 -3.30 -12.45 16.59
C GLU A 216 -2.03 -11.76 16.09
N SER A 217 -0.95 -11.87 16.87
CA SER A 217 0.37 -11.36 16.50
C SER A 217 0.94 -12.10 15.27
N VAL A 218 1.82 -11.45 14.51
CA VAL A 218 2.43 -12.06 13.30
C VAL A 218 3.62 -12.98 13.60
N LEU A 219 3.90 -13.27 14.87
CA LEU A 219 5.07 -14.05 15.28
C LEU A 219 5.06 -15.49 14.74
N ASN A 220 3.88 -16.05 14.46
CA ASN A 220 3.73 -17.41 13.92
C ASN A 220 3.83 -17.46 12.38
N HIS A 221 3.98 -16.31 11.70
CA HIS A 221 4.23 -16.29 10.27
C HIS A 221 5.62 -16.82 9.93
N TYR A 222 5.71 -17.44 8.77
CA TYR A 222 6.98 -17.77 8.14
C TYR A 222 7.24 -16.81 6.99
N CYS A 223 8.48 -16.34 6.87
CA CYS A 223 8.90 -15.36 5.89
C CYS A 223 10.02 -15.92 5.02
N MET A 224 9.93 -15.68 3.72
CA MET A 224 11.04 -15.77 2.77
C MET A 224 11.13 -14.43 2.05
N ILE A 225 12.34 -13.89 1.92
CA ILE A 225 12.65 -12.65 1.20
C ILE A 225 13.75 -12.96 0.19
N ASP A 226 13.51 -12.66 -1.08
CA ASP A 226 14.49 -12.82 -2.15
C ASP A 226 15.46 -11.63 -2.19
N GLY A 227 16.30 -11.53 -1.15
CA GLY A 227 17.32 -10.51 -1.01
C GLY A 227 18.52 -11.03 -0.22
N ASP A 228 19.73 -10.80 -0.75
CA ASP A 228 20.98 -11.29 -0.17
C ASP A 228 21.67 -10.29 0.77
N SER A 229 21.22 -9.04 0.78
CA SER A 229 21.86 -7.95 1.51
C SER A 229 20.83 -6.96 2.05
N ILE A 230 21.18 -6.27 3.13
CA ILE A 230 20.40 -5.16 3.69
C ILE A 230 21.22 -3.87 3.69
N THR A 231 20.55 -2.73 3.86
CA THR A 231 21.21 -1.44 4.13
C THR A 231 21.21 -1.20 5.65
N PRO A 232 22.30 -1.51 6.37
CA PRO A 232 22.38 -1.23 7.80
C PRO A 232 22.27 0.28 8.07
N VAL A 233 21.74 0.63 9.24
CA VAL A 233 21.42 2.01 9.60
C VAL A 233 22.16 2.45 10.85
N ASP A 234 22.41 3.75 10.96
CA ASP A 234 22.90 4.38 12.17
C ASP A 234 21.79 4.50 13.26
N ALA A 235 22.14 5.07 14.42
CA ALA A 235 21.19 5.24 15.54
C ALA A 235 20.00 6.17 15.22
N ALA A 236 20.10 7.00 14.17
CA ALA A 236 19.01 7.83 13.69
C ALA A 236 18.10 7.08 12.71
N GLY A 237 18.53 5.91 12.21
CA GLY A 237 17.82 5.10 11.23
C GLY A 237 18.20 5.45 9.78
N ILE A 238 19.31 6.17 9.56
CA ILE A 238 19.79 6.51 8.22
C ILE A 238 20.78 5.43 7.75
N PRO A 239 20.68 4.95 6.50
CA PRO A 239 21.66 4.02 5.94
C PRO A 239 23.09 4.52 6.06
N THR A 240 23.99 3.62 6.42
CA THR A 240 25.44 3.89 6.45
C THR A 240 26.05 4.01 5.05
N GLY A 241 25.32 3.53 4.03
CA GLY A 241 25.79 3.35 2.66
C GLY A 241 26.33 1.94 2.37
N GLU A 242 26.53 1.11 3.39
CA GLU A 242 26.93 -0.29 3.21
C GLU A 242 25.79 -1.14 2.64
N LEU A 243 26.15 -2.23 1.94
CA LEU A 243 25.28 -3.37 1.69
C LEU A 243 25.82 -4.57 2.48
N MET A 244 25.18 -4.88 3.61
CA MET A 244 25.59 -5.96 4.50
C MET A 244 24.91 -7.26 4.10
N ALA A 245 25.68 -8.32 3.85
CA ALA A 245 25.14 -9.63 3.51
C ALA A 245 24.30 -10.19 4.67
N VAL A 246 23.17 -10.83 4.35
CA VAL A 246 22.28 -11.40 5.37
C VAL A 246 22.73 -12.77 5.87
N ALA A 247 23.60 -13.45 5.12
CA ALA A 247 24.01 -14.82 5.41
C ALA A 247 24.57 -14.99 6.83
N GLY A 248 24.00 -15.91 7.60
CA GLY A 248 24.44 -16.18 8.98
C GLY A 248 23.98 -15.13 10.01
N THR A 249 23.10 -14.20 9.62
CA THR A 249 22.52 -13.19 10.52
C THR A 249 21.04 -13.45 10.79
N GLU A 250 20.46 -12.72 11.73
CA GLU A 250 19.03 -12.69 12.04
C GLU A 250 18.17 -12.11 10.90
N TYR A 251 18.78 -11.48 9.90
CA TYR A 251 18.16 -10.98 8.67
C TYR A 251 18.10 -12.03 7.54
N ASP A 252 18.63 -13.25 7.75
CA ASP A 252 18.64 -14.29 6.71
C ASP A 252 17.25 -14.93 6.52
N PHE A 253 16.45 -14.33 5.65
CA PHE A 253 15.17 -14.88 5.17
C PHE A 253 15.27 -15.41 3.72
N ARG A 254 16.46 -15.73 3.21
CA ARG A 254 16.61 -16.27 1.84
C ARG A 254 15.91 -17.62 1.67
N THR A 255 15.64 -18.31 2.77
CA THR A 255 14.77 -19.48 2.85
C THR A 255 13.58 -19.17 3.76
N LEU A 256 12.56 -20.02 3.75
CA LEU A 256 11.38 -19.84 4.59
C LEU A 256 11.75 -20.04 6.08
N GLN A 257 11.58 -18.99 6.89
CA GLN A 257 11.99 -18.97 8.30
C GLN A 257 10.87 -18.42 9.19
N ALA A 258 10.72 -18.96 10.40
CA ALA A 258 9.74 -18.46 11.37
C ALA A 258 10.12 -17.04 11.83
N LEU A 259 9.16 -16.12 11.74
CA LEU A 259 9.37 -14.71 12.12
C LEU A 259 9.64 -14.58 13.63
N GLY A 260 8.85 -15.26 14.46
CA GLY A 260 8.93 -15.22 15.92
C GLY A 260 10.28 -15.68 16.49
N GLY A 261 10.90 -16.69 15.87
CA GLY A 261 12.21 -17.18 16.28
C GLY A 261 13.33 -16.16 16.08
N ARG A 262 13.30 -15.43 14.95
CA ARG A 262 14.35 -14.47 14.59
C ARG A 262 14.15 -13.09 15.21
N ILE A 263 12.89 -12.63 15.31
CA ILE A 263 12.57 -11.31 15.88
C ILE A 263 12.91 -11.22 17.38
N GLY A 264 12.94 -12.37 18.07
CA GLY A 264 13.35 -12.47 19.48
C GLY A 264 14.77 -11.96 19.72
N GLU A 265 15.68 -12.17 18.76
CA GLU A 265 17.07 -11.70 18.82
C GLU A 265 17.16 -10.17 18.72
N LEU A 266 16.30 -9.54 17.91
CA LEU A 266 16.29 -8.09 17.68
C LEU A 266 15.55 -7.31 18.77
N LYS A 267 14.54 -7.92 19.41
CA LYS A 267 13.60 -7.34 20.40
C LYS A 267 12.76 -6.15 19.92
N LYS A 268 13.27 -5.27 19.07
CA LYS A 268 12.58 -4.09 18.53
C LYS A 268 11.74 -4.38 17.30
N GLY A 269 11.91 -5.57 16.73
CA GLY A 269 11.32 -5.93 15.44
C GLY A 269 12.24 -5.61 14.26
N TYR A 270 11.70 -5.73 13.06
CA TYR A 270 12.41 -5.35 11.83
C TYR A 270 12.01 -3.92 11.43
N ASP A 271 12.98 -3.17 10.93
CA ASP A 271 12.81 -1.88 10.22
C ASP A 271 13.96 -1.79 9.22
N THR A 272 13.94 -2.70 8.24
CA THR A 272 15.12 -3.05 7.45
C THR A 272 14.81 -3.02 5.96
N ASN A 273 15.60 -2.28 5.19
CA ASN A 273 15.54 -2.34 3.73
C ASN A 273 16.42 -3.49 3.22
N TYR A 274 15.81 -4.40 2.47
CA TYR A 274 16.48 -5.47 1.74
C TYR A 274 16.77 -5.01 0.31
N LYS A 275 17.97 -5.29 -0.19
CA LYS A 275 18.30 -5.29 -1.62
C LYS A 275 17.77 -6.59 -2.23
N LEU A 276 16.88 -6.48 -3.21
CA LEU A 276 16.27 -7.64 -3.85
C LEU A 276 17.19 -8.26 -4.92
N ASN A 277 17.20 -9.58 -5.04
CA ASN A 277 18.03 -10.34 -5.98
C ASN A 277 17.41 -10.40 -7.38
N LYS A 278 17.17 -9.25 -7.97
CA LYS A 278 16.45 -9.16 -9.26
C LYS A 278 17.11 -8.18 -10.21
N GLN A 279 16.79 -8.36 -11.48
CA GLN A 279 17.12 -7.37 -12.49
C GLN A 279 16.31 -6.08 -12.24
N PRO A 280 16.94 -4.88 -12.33
CA PRO A 280 16.22 -3.62 -12.21
C PRO A 280 15.06 -3.52 -13.20
N GLY A 281 13.91 -3.02 -12.75
CA GLY A 281 12.73 -2.78 -13.60
C GLY A 281 11.92 -4.02 -14.01
N THR A 282 12.42 -5.24 -13.82
CA THR A 282 11.62 -6.46 -14.07
C THR A 282 10.69 -6.75 -12.91
N LEU A 283 9.48 -7.24 -13.17
CA LEU A 283 8.57 -7.70 -12.13
C LEU A 283 9.04 -9.08 -11.64
N ALA A 284 9.43 -9.19 -10.37
CA ALA A 284 9.92 -10.44 -9.79
C ALA A 284 9.40 -10.62 -8.36
N LEU A 285 9.45 -11.86 -7.85
CA LEU A 285 9.08 -12.17 -6.47
C LEU A 285 10.07 -11.46 -5.53
N ALA A 286 9.54 -10.78 -4.52
CA ALA A 286 10.30 -10.12 -3.47
C ALA A 286 10.20 -10.86 -2.14
N ALA A 287 9.00 -11.37 -1.82
CA ALA A 287 8.76 -12.10 -0.58
C ALA A 287 7.62 -13.11 -0.70
N LYS A 288 7.72 -14.20 0.08
CA LYS A 288 6.63 -15.14 0.37
C LYS A 288 6.40 -15.16 1.87
N ILE A 289 5.18 -14.90 2.31
CA ILE A 289 4.78 -14.97 3.73
C ILE A 289 3.70 -16.03 3.87
N VAL A 290 3.85 -16.92 4.84
CA VAL A 290 2.94 -18.02 5.12
C VAL A 290 2.43 -17.89 6.54
N GLU A 291 1.13 -18.07 6.75
CA GLU A 291 0.54 -18.29 8.06
C GLU A 291 0.03 -19.72 8.14
N PRO A 292 0.64 -20.58 8.98
CA PRO A 292 0.46 -22.02 8.89
C PRO A 292 -0.92 -22.50 9.35
N GLU A 293 -1.59 -21.82 10.27
CA GLU A 293 -2.86 -22.31 10.84
C GLU A 293 -4.00 -22.17 9.84
N SER A 294 -4.20 -20.96 9.31
CA SER A 294 -5.18 -20.70 8.26
C SER A 294 -4.72 -21.22 6.89
N GLY A 295 -3.41 -21.40 6.71
CA GLY A 295 -2.83 -21.75 5.42
C GLY A 295 -2.86 -20.60 4.41
N ARG A 296 -3.12 -19.35 4.84
CA ARG A 296 -3.02 -18.18 3.95
C ARG A 296 -1.57 -17.91 3.57
N VAL A 297 -1.36 -17.63 2.30
CA VAL A 297 -0.05 -17.28 1.75
C VAL A 297 -0.15 -15.96 1.00
N LEU A 298 0.81 -15.07 1.25
CA LEU A 298 1.04 -13.83 0.52
C LEU A 298 2.34 -13.96 -0.28
N LYS A 299 2.24 -13.86 -1.60
CA LYS A 299 3.39 -13.66 -2.49
C LYS A 299 3.41 -12.21 -2.95
N ALA A 300 4.48 -11.49 -2.66
CA ALA A 300 4.66 -10.10 -3.03
C ALA A 300 5.68 -9.99 -4.17
N TYR A 301 5.31 -9.32 -5.26
CA TYR A 301 6.15 -9.08 -6.42
C TYR A 301 6.34 -7.59 -6.64
N THR A 302 7.47 -7.17 -7.20
CA THR A 302 7.71 -5.76 -7.51
C THR A 302 8.67 -5.54 -8.66
N THR A 303 8.60 -4.36 -9.27
CA THR A 303 9.63 -3.82 -10.17
C THR A 303 10.75 -3.11 -9.42
N GLU A 304 10.52 -2.71 -8.17
CA GLU A 304 11.48 -1.96 -7.35
C GLU A 304 12.75 -2.76 -7.07
N PRO A 305 13.87 -2.07 -6.77
CA PRO A 305 15.13 -2.73 -6.43
C PRO A 305 15.22 -3.15 -4.95
N GLY A 306 14.37 -2.57 -4.09
CA GLY A 306 14.39 -2.81 -2.65
C GLY A 306 13.02 -2.98 -2.04
N MET A 307 13.02 -3.42 -0.78
CA MET A 307 11.82 -3.58 0.03
C MET A 307 12.12 -3.28 1.50
N GLN A 308 11.38 -2.34 2.10
CA GLN A 308 11.36 -2.23 3.56
C GLN A 308 10.53 -3.38 4.13
N PHE A 309 11.17 -4.20 4.97
CA PHE A 309 10.49 -5.12 5.84
C PHE A 309 10.39 -4.51 7.24
N TYR A 310 9.17 -4.20 7.65
CA TYR A 310 8.90 -3.52 8.93
C TYR A 310 7.92 -4.31 9.78
N THR A 311 8.33 -4.73 10.97
CA THR A 311 7.50 -5.45 11.94
C THR A 311 7.65 -4.77 13.30
N PRO A 312 6.84 -3.76 13.64
CA PRO A 312 7.04 -3.00 14.87
C PRO A 312 6.78 -3.79 16.16
N ALA A 313 7.63 -3.57 17.16
CA ALA A 313 7.35 -3.97 18.55
C ALA A 313 6.32 -3.09 19.28
N ALA A 314 5.90 -1.98 18.68
CA ALA A 314 4.96 -1.04 19.31
C ALA A 314 3.53 -1.58 19.33
N ASN A 315 2.79 -1.26 20.40
CA ASN A 315 1.34 -1.43 20.44
C ASN A 315 0.66 -0.32 19.62
N LEU A 316 -0.42 -0.70 18.95
CA LEU A 316 -1.35 0.19 18.25
C LEU A 316 -2.76 0.09 18.84
N ASP A 317 -2.88 -0.28 20.12
CA ASP A 317 -4.14 -0.51 20.86
C ASP A 317 -4.99 0.75 21.08
N TYR A 318 -4.39 1.93 20.88
CA TYR A 318 -5.10 3.20 20.79
C TYR A 318 -6.00 3.31 19.53
N LEU A 319 -5.80 2.42 18.55
CA LEU A 319 -6.66 2.30 17.37
C LEU A 319 -7.73 1.22 17.60
N LYS A 320 -8.91 1.47 17.05
CA LYS A 320 -9.96 0.44 16.90
C LYS A 320 -9.91 -0.06 15.47
N GLY A 321 -9.29 -1.22 15.30
CA GLY A 321 -9.11 -1.89 14.04
C GLY A 321 -10.41 -2.44 13.46
N HIS A 322 -10.29 -3.22 12.38
CA HIS A 322 -11.41 -3.94 11.79
C HIS A 322 -12.17 -4.78 12.81
N GLY A 323 -13.50 -4.67 12.82
CA GLY A 323 -14.33 -5.39 13.78
C GLY A 323 -14.05 -5.02 15.23
N LYS A 324 -13.58 -3.78 15.48
CA LYS A 324 -13.12 -3.27 16.78
C LYS A 324 -11.91 -4.01 17.38
N GLN A 325 -11.13 -4.71 16.57
CA GLN A 325 -9.94 -5.41 17.03
C GLN A 325 -8.90 -4.43 17.60
N SER A 326 -8.25 -4.80 18.71
CA SER A 326 -7.11 -4.06 19.25
C SER A 326 -5.80 -4.59 18.64
N TYR A 327 -4.97 -3.69 18.13
CA TYR A 327 -3.71 -4.03 17.47
C TYR A 327 -2.56 -3.98 18.47
N GLY A 328 -2.13 -5.14 18.96
CA GLY A 328 -1.09 -5.26 19.98
C GLY A 328 0.35 -5.12 19.43
N ARG A 329 1.29 -5.74 20.14
CA ARG A 329 2.71 -5.80 19.78
C ARG A 329 2.95 -6.83 18.68
N TYR A 330 3.79 -6.49 17.70
CA TYR A 330 4.06 -7.31 16.51
C TYR A 330 2.79 -7.71 15.75
N TYR A 331 1.82 -6.82 15.68
CA TYR A 331 0.49 -7.17 15.17
C TYR A 331 0.36 -7.15 13.64
N GLY A 332 1.35 -6.58 12.95
CA GLY A 332 1.40 -6.57 11.50
C GLY A 332 2.81 -6.34 11.00
N PHE A 333 3.03 -6.69 9.74
CA PHE A 333 4.28 -6.44 9.03
C PHE A 333 4.03 -5.64 7.74
N CYS A 334 4.95 -4.79 7.33
CA CYS A 334 4.89 -4.07 6.04
C CYS A 334 5.90 -4.67 5.07
N LEU A 335 5.52 -4.67 3.79
CA LEU A 335 6.36 -5.00 2.64
C LEU A 335 6.34 -3.79 1.69
N GLU A 336 7.12 -2.76 2.03
CA GLU A 336 7.13 -1.49 1.31
C GLU A 336 8.12 -1.59 0.16
N MET A 337 7.64 -1.86 -1.05
CA MET A 337 8.47 -1.92 -2.25
C MET A 337 8.94 -0.51 -2.62
N GLN A 338 10.25 -0.30 -2.70
CA GLN A 338 10.85 1.04 -2.82
C GLN A 338 12.28 0.98 -3.39
N HIS A 339 12.82 2.15 -3.74
CA HIS A 339 14.25 2.36 -3.80
C HIS A 339 14.85 2.44 -2.39
N PHE A 340 16.17 2.26 -2.28
CA PHE A 340 16.82 2.22 -0.97
C PHE A 340 16.67 3.55 -0.23
N PRO A 341 16.51 3.54 1.10
CA PRO A 341 16.49 4.78 1.87
C PRO A 341 17.77 5.59 1.64
N ASP A 342 17.66 6.91 1.69
CA ASP A 342 18.79 7.84 1.52
C ASP A 342 19.61 7.66 0.21
N SER A 343 19.03 7.05 -0.84
CA SER A 343 19.67 6.92 -2.16
C SER A 343 20.23 8.25 -2.72
N PRO A 344 19.60 9.43 -2.53
CA PRO A 344 20.18 10.70 -2.98
C PRO A 344 21.57 11.02 -2.42
N HIS A 345 21.98 10.41 -1.30
CA HIS A 345 23.31 10.57 -0.70
C HIS A 345 24.23 9.37 -0.90
N ASN A 346 23.77 8.32 -1.58
CA ASN A 346 24.48 7.07 -1.77
C ASN A 346 24.55 6.76 -3.28
N PRO A 347 25.54 7.30 -4.01
CA PRO A 347 25.55 7.27 -5.48
C PRO A 347 25.68 5.87 -6.10
N HIS A 348 26.09 4.86 -5.32
CA HIS A 348 26.12 3.45 -5.73
C HIS A 348 24.77 2.73 -5.51
N PHE A 349 23.81 3.36 -4.84
CA PHE A 349 22.44 2.87 -4.76
C PHE A 349 21.66 3.20 -6.05
N PRO A 350 20.58 2.47 -6.35
CA PRO A 350 19.70 2.80 -7.47
C PRO A 350 19.21 4.25 -7.39
N THR A 351 19.36 5.00 -8.49
CA THR A 351 18.97 6.41 -8.53
C THR A 351 17.46 6.59 -8.33
N THR A 352 17.10 7.66 -7.64
CA THR A 352 15.70 8.09 -7.44
C THR A 352 15.39 9.40 -8.18
N VAL A 353 16.36 9.93 -8.93
CA VAL A 353 16.19 11.16 -9.69
C VAL A 353 15.21 10.93 -10.83
N LEU A 354 14.27 11.87 -10.99
CA LEU A 354 13.36 11.95 -12.13
C LEU A 354 13.56 13.30 -12.81
N LEU A 355 13.83 13.28 -14.13
CA LEU A 355 14.03 14.46 -14.95
C LEU A 355 12.78 14.81 -15.77
N PRO A 356 12.63 16.08 -16.21
CA PRO A 356 11.60 16.45 -17.17
C PRO A 356 11.71 15.62 -18.47
N GLY A 357 10.58 15.15 -18.98
CA GLY A 357 10.52 14.26 -20.15
C GLY A 357 10.61 12.77 -19.83
N GLU A 358 11.07 12.40 -18.62
CA GLU A 358 11.05 11.01 -18.15
C GLU A 358 9.69 10.65 -17.53
N THR A 359 9.46 9.34 -17.39
CA THR A 359 8.29 8.82 -16.68
C THR A 359 8.73 7.80 -15.64
N TYR A 360 8.49 8.12 -14.38
CA TYR A 360 8.61 7.14 -13.30
C TYR A 360 7.52 6.08 -13.44
N ARG A 361 7.88 4.80 -13.28
CA ARG A 361 6.96 3.66 -13.31
C ARG A 361 7.37 2.65 -12.25
N GLN A 362 6.39 2.19 -11.48
CA GLN A 362 6.56 1.11 -10.52
C GLN A 362 5.30 0.25 -10.51
N THR A 363 5.48 -1.06 -10.37
CA THR A 363 4.39 -2.01 -10.12
C THR A 363 4.72 -2.84 -8.88
N THR A 364 3.73 -2.99 -8.00
CA THR A 364 3.73 -3.95 -6.89
C THR A 364 2.52 -4.85 -7.01
N VAL A 365 2.70 -6.16 -6.80
CA VAL A 365 1.61 -7.15 -6.80
C VAL A 365 1.62 -7.87 -5.47
N TYR A 366 0.48 -7.87 -4.78
CA TYR A 366 0.21 -8.72 -3.64
C TYR A 366 -0.76 -9.82 -4.07
N ARG A 367 -0.25 -11.05 -4.22
CA ARG A 367 -1.03 -12.23 -4.60
C ARG A 367 -1.35 -13.07 -3.37
N PHE A 368 -2.62 -13.40 -3.19
CA PHE A 368 -3.09 -14.22 -2.08
C PHE A 368 -3.50 -15.61 -2.57
N GLU A 369 -2.95 -16.63 -1.92
CA GLU A 369 -3.23 -18.04 -2.19
C GLU A 369 -3.34 -18.81 -0.87
N THR A 370 -3.63 -20.10 -0.95
CA THR A 370 -3.62 -21.01 0.19
C THR A 370 -2.49 -22.03 0.03
N LEU A 371 -1.95 -22.54 1.13
CA LEU A 371 -1.02 -23.68 1.09
C LEU A 371 -1.64 -24.82 0.29
N SER A 372 -0.90 -25.34 -0.68
CA SER A 372 -1.26 -26.59 -1.34
C SER A 372 -0.95 -27.76 -0.40
N GLU A 373 -1.69 -28.87 -0.49
CA GLU A 373 -1.41 -30.10 0.28
C GLU A 373 0.01 -30.68 0.06
N THR A 374 0.75 -30.16 -0.94
CA THR A 374 2.09 -30.61 -1.35
C THR A 374 3.24 -29.69 -0.93
N GLU A 375 2.97 -28.55 -0.29
CA GLU A 375 3.97 -27.59 0.26
C GLU A 375 3.90 -27.56 1.79
#